data_AF-A0A9D1I561-F1
#
_entry.id   AF-A0A9D1I561-F1
#
_cell.length_a   1.000
_cell.length_b   1.000
_cell.length_c   1.000
_cell.angle_alpha   90.00
_cell.angle_beta   90.00
_cell.angle_gamma   90.00
#
_symmetry.space_group_name_H-M   'P 1'
#
loop_
_entity.id
_entity.type
_entity.pdbx_description
1 polymer ?
#
loop_
_entity_poly.entity_id
_entity_poly.type
_entity_poly.pdbx_seq_one_letter_code
_entity_poly.pdbx_strand_id
1 'polypeptide(L)' 'ILIDEEGLDKTENNMIYVGKPLKIDEEKFFSQLDKLIQASFENGNHIKELTEEVCGTYTITDN' A
#
# COMPACT_ATOMS: atom_id res chain seq x y z
N ILE A 1 -8.97 -6.40 12.49
CA ILE A 1 -9.90 -5.33 12.01
C ILE A 1 -9.01 -4.26 11.38
N LEU A 2 -9.32 -3.78 10.18
CA LEU A 2 -8.58 -2.74 9.40
C LEU A 2 -8.30 -1.41 10.16
N ILE A 3 -8.79 -1.28 11.39
CA ILE A 3 -8.78 -0.03 12.15
C ILE A 3 -7.39 0.30 12.72
N ASP A 4 -6.59 -0.72 13.06
CA ASP A 4 -5.24 -0.52 13.60
C ASP A 4 -4.21 -0.19 12.51
N GLU A 5 -4.50 -0.48 11.23
CA GLU A 5 -3.59 -0.22 10.10
C GLU A 5 -3.72 1.20 9.52
N GLU A 6 -4.89 1.83 9.66
CA GLU A 6 -5.18 3.20 9.17
C GLU A 6 -4.93 4.30 10.23
N GLY A 7 -4.35 3.95 11.38
CA GLY A 7 -4.04 4.93 12.44
C GLY A 7 -5.28 5.65 12.99
N LEU A 8 -6.42 4.98 13.09
CA LEU A 8 -7.66 5.60 13.57
C LEU A 8 -7.60 5.83 15.09
N ASP A 9 -7.48 7.09 15.51
CA ASP A 9 -7.54 7.48 16.92
C ASP A 9 -9.02 7.56 17.37
N LYS A 10 -9.33 6.94 18.51
CA LYS A 10 -10.69 6.94 19.07
C LYS A 10 -10.91 8.18 19.93
N THR A 11 -12.02 8.87 19.72
CA THR A 11 -12.49 9.88 20.69
C THR A 11 -13.08 9.19 21.93
N GLU A 12 -13.15 9.89 23.08
CA GLU A 12 -13.66 9.34 24.34
C GLU A 12 -15.07 8.72 24.25
N ASN A 13 -15.87 9.13 23.26
CA ASN A 13 -17.23 8.65 23.04
C ASN A 13 -17.29 7.34 22.21
N ASN A 14 -16.15 6.76 21.79
CA ASN A 14 -16.02 5.48 21.06
C ASN A 14 -16.83 5.34 19.74
N MET A 15 -17.60 6.36 19.35
CA MET A 15 -18.41 6.39 18.12
C MET A 15 -17.74 7.17 16.99
N ILE A 16 -16.72 7.97 17.29
CA ILE A 16 -16.00 8.78 16.30
C ILE A 16 -14.57 8.26 16.22
N TYR A 17 -14.21 7.85 15.00
CA TYR A 17 -12.88 7.37 14.63
C TYR A 17 -12.21 8.48 13.80
N VAL A 18 -11.11 9.03 14.31
CA VAL A 18 -10.34 10.08 13.66
C VAL A 18 -9.25 9.42 12.84
N GLY A 19 -9.38 9.45 11.51
CA GLY A 19 -8.35 8.94 10.61
C GLY A 19 -7.08 9.75 10.75
N LYS A 20 -5.98 9.09 11.15
CA LYS A 20 -4.65 9.68 11.06
C LYS A 20 -4.09 9.31 9.69
N PRO A 21 -3.53 10.26 8.94
CA PRO A 21 -2.89 9.94 7.67
C PRO A 21 -1.87 8.82 7.87
N LEU A 22 -1.97 7.76 7.07
CA LEU A 22 -0.96 6.72 6.97
C LEU A 22 0.40 7.40 6.72
N LYS A 23 1.36 7.16 7.61
CA LYS A 23 2.73 7.65 7.44
C LYS A 23 3.44 6.79 6.39
N ILE A 24 3.16 7.06 5.13
CA ILE A 24 3.86 6.47 4.00
C ILE A 24 4.99 7.41 3.57
N ASP A 25 6.12 6.82 3.20
CA ASP A 25 7.17 7.53 2.48
C ASP A 25 6.68 7.74 1.03
N GLU A 26 6.06 8.90 0.80
CA GLU A 26 5.43 9.25 -0.47
C GLU A 26 6.44 9.22 -1.63
N GLU A 27 7.65 9.75 -1.44
CA GLU A 27 8.67 9.76 -2.49
C GLU A 27 9.07 8.35 -2.90
N LYS A 28 9.29 7.46 -1.92
CA LYS A 28 9.57 6.06 -2.18
C LYS A 28 8.40 5.37 -2.89
N PHE A 29 7.18 5.60 -2.42
CA PHE A 29 5.97 4.99 -2.98
C PHE A 29 5.75 5.40 -4.45
N PHE A 30 5.85 6.69 -4.75
CA PHE A 30 5.72 7.18 -6.13
C PHE A 30 6.83 6.63 -7.03
N SER A 31 8.07 6.55 -6.56
CA SER A 31 9.16 5.97 -7.34
C SER A 31 8.93 4.48 -7.66
N GLN A 32 8.38 3.71 -6.71
CA GLN A 32 8.05 2.30 -6.94
C GLN A 32 6.87 2.14 -7.92
N LEU A 33 5.87 3.03 -7.86
CA LEU A 33 4.77 3.07 -8.82
C LEU A 33 5.24 3.36 -10.25
N ASP A 34 6.14 4.33 -10.43
CA ASP A 34 6.69 4.65 -11.75
C ASP A 34 7.39 3.44 -12.38
N LYS A 35 8.17 2.68 -11.59
CA LYS A 35 8.81 1.44 -12.03
C LYS A 35 7.79 0.38 -12.43
N LEU A 36 6.72 0.23 -11.64
CA LEU A 36 5.64 -0.71 -11.94
C LEU A 36 4.93 -0.36 -13.24
N ILE A 37 4.65 0.93 -13.47
CA ILE A 37 4.05 1.43 -14.71
C ILE A 37 4.96 1.13 -15.89
N GLN A 38 6.25 1.44 -15.80
CA GLN A 38 7.20 1.15 -16.87
C GLN A 38 7.27 -0.35 -17.19
N ALA A 39 7.42 -1.20 -16.17
CA ALA A 39 7.45 -2.64 -16.35
C ALA A 39 6.15 -3.16 -17.01
N SER A 40 4.99 -2.53 -16.72
CA SER A 40 3.71 -2.95 -17.28
C SER A 40 3.64 -2.70 -18.79
N PHE A 41 4.22 -1.60 -19.27
CA PHE A 41 4.31 -1.29 -20.70
C PHE A 41 5.32 -2.17 -21.43
N GLU A 42 6.40 -2.57 -20.76
CA GLU A 42 7.43 -3.45 -21.33
C GLU A 42 7.04 -4.94 -21.35
N ASN A 43 5.82 -5.29 -20.89
CA ASN A 43 5.41 -6.68 -20.61
C ASN A 43 6.46 -7.41 -19.76
N GLY A 44 7.00 -6.72 -18.76
CA GLY A 44 7.97 -7.31 -17.84
C GLY A 44 7.37 -8.51 -17.11
N ASN A 45 8.10 -9.62 -17.04
CA ASN A 45 7.63 -10.84 -16.34
C ASN A 45 7.59 -10.68 -14.80
N HIS A 46 8.00 -9.54 -14.26
CA HIS A 46 8.22 -9.28 -12.84
C HIS A 46 7.17 -8.32 -12.22
N ILE A 47 6.01 -8.14 -12.86
CA ILE A 47 4.94 -7.25 -12.36
C ILE A 47 4.44 -7.66 -10.98
N LYS A 48 4.31 -8.97 -10.74
CA LYS A 48 3.85 -9.49 -9.45
C LYS A 48 4.84 -9.14 -8.32
N GLU A 49 6.14 -9.22 -8.60
CA GLU A 49 7.23 -8.88 -7.67
C GLU A 49 7.22 -7.38 -7.35
N LEU A 50 7.10 -6.53 -8.37
CA LEU A 50 6.99 -5.08 -8.17
C LEU A 50 5.71 -4.69 -7.42
N THR A 51 4.60 -5.40 -7.64
CA THR A 51 3.34 -5.16 -6.94
C THR A 51 3.44 -5.52 -5.46
N GLU A 52 4.15 -6.60 -5.13
CA GLU A 52 4.47 -6.98 -3.73
C GLU A 52 5.36 -5.93 -3.06
N GLU A 53 6.32 -5.35 -3.79
CA GLU A 53 7.20 -4.31 -3.27
C GLU A 53 6.46 -2.98 -2.97
N VAL A 54 5.49 -2.62 -3.81
CA VAL A 54 4.66 -1.42 -3.66
C VAL A 54 3.59 -1.62 -2.57
N CYS A 55 2.99 -2.81 -2.54
CA CYS A 55 1.86 -3.13 -1.69
C CYS A 55 2.21 -4.31 -0.78
N GLY A 56 2.62 -4.02 0.46
CA GLY A 56 3.04 -5.05 1.41
C GLY A 56 1.93 -6.03 1.83
N THR A 57 0.67 -5.77 1.48
CA THR A 57 -0.46 -6.69 1.70
C THR A 57 -0.75 -7.58 0.48
N TYR A 58 -0.10 -7.34 -0.65
CA TYR A 58 -0.11 -8.24 -1.79
C TYR A 58 0.87 -9.38 -1.53
N THR A 59 0.44 -10.62 -1.76
CA THR A 59 1.30 -11.80 -1.64
C THR A 59 1.21 -12.60 -2.92
N ILE A 60 2.37 -12.88 -3.52
CA ILE A 60 2.42 -13.73 -4.71
C ILE A 60 1.99 -15.14 -4.31
N THR A 61 0.87 -15.58 -4.85
CA THR A 61 0.36 -16.94 -4.70
C THR A 61 0.47 -17.66 -6.04
N ASP A 62 0.94 -18.90 -5.99
CA ASP A 62 0.92 -19.80 -7.14
C ASP A 62 -0.52 -20.32 -7.29
N ASN A 63 -1.22 -19.84 -8.32
CA ASN A 63 -2.53 -20.37 -8.73
C ASN A 63 -2.36 -21.62 -9.58
#